data_AF-A0AAQ0ZIS8-F1
#
_entry.id   AF-A0AAQ0ZIS8-F1
#
_cell.length_a   1.000
_cell.length_b   1.000
_cell.length_c   1.000
_cell.angle_alpha   90.00
_cell.angle_beta   90.00
_cell.angle_gamma   90.00
#
_symmetry.space_group_name_H-M   'P 1'
#
loop_
_entity.id
_entity.type
_entity.pdbx_description
1 polymer ?
#
loop_
_entity_poly.entity_id
_entity_poly.type
_entity_poly.pdbx_seq_one_letter_code
_entity_poly.pdbx_strand_id
1 'polypeptide(L)'
;MTFKLIFSHLSLMRYLLFILSTFLFGCSSSNNTLHNNDLLDSFNKYKSLCGTPREQTLLKKELWEALVEARSITDKTAFVDPLAKFPTEITKIIDTKESIDDKDGCLLVSGTNTSGVPLDYYISFNREDNRWIINKVTAKYFLDGSERYLEKAVYDEQERMNLWLESMESRDNS
;
A
#
# COMPACT_ATOMS: atom_id res chain seq x y z
N MET A 1 1.78 -1.41 -79.69
CA MET A 1 3.06 -1.55 -78.97
C MET A 1 2.77 -1.49 -77.47
N THR A 2 2.26 -2.60 -76.95
CA THR A 2 2.06 -2.91 -75.54
C THR A 2 3.42 -3.34 -74.99
N PHE A 3 3.89 -2.74 -73.89
CA PHE A 3 4.88 -3.30 -72.92
C PHE A 3 5.50 -2.14 -72.14
N LYS A 4 4.82 -1.66 -71.08
CA LYS A 4 5.47 -0.94 -69.96
C LYS A 4 4.52 -0.65 -68.78
N LEU A 5 3.71 -1.62 -68.36
CA LEU A 5 2.86 -1.46 -67.17
C LEU A 5 2.92 -2.64 -66.18
N ILE A 6 3.90 -3.54 -66.30
CA ILE A 6 3.99 -4.72 -65.42
C ILE A 6 5.18 -4.65 -64.44
N PHE A 7 6.15 -3.76 -64.64
CA PHE A 7 7.38 -3.75 -63.83
C PHE A 7 7.38 -2.84 -62.60
N SER A 8 6.33 -2.02 -62.37
CA SER A 8 6.30 -1.08 -61.24
C SER A 8 5.64 -1.61 -59.97
N HIS A 9 4.82 -2.67 -60.05
CA HIS A 9 4.08 -3.17 -58.88
C HIS A 9 4.82 -4.28 -58.11
N LEU A 10 5.82 -4.94 -58.72
CA LEU A 10 6.51 -6.06 -58.09
C LEU A 10 7.58 -5.64 -57.07
N SER A 11 8.16 -4.44 -57.19
CA SER A 11 9.15 -3.98 -56.19
C SER A 11 8.47 -3.41 -54.95
N LEU A 12 7.33 -2.72 -55.08
CA LEU A 12 6.66 -2.07 -53.95
C LEU A 12 6.12 -3.08 -52.93
N MET A 13 5.57 -4.22 -53.37
CA MET A 13 5.09 -5.28 -52.47
C MET A 13 6.21 -6.00 -51.71
N ARG A 14 7.44 -6.05 -52.26
CA ARG A 14 8.58 -6.69 -51.58
C ARG A 14 9.12 -5.85 -50.43
N TYR A 15 9.08 -4.52 -50.54
CA TYR A 15 9.50 -3.64 -49.45
C TYR A 15 8.47 -3.53 -48.31
N LEU A 16 7.17 -3.67 -48.62
CA LEU A 16 6.12 -3.64 -47.59
C LEU A 16 6.17 -4.84 -46.64
N LEU A 17 6.56 -6.01 -47.14
CA LEU A 17 6.73 -7.22 -46.31
C LEU A 17 7.94 -7.14 -45.37
N PHE A 18 8.98 -6.40 -45.74
CA PHE A 18 10.18 -6.23 -44.92
C PHE A 18 9.96 -5.27 -43.73
N ILE A 19 9.08 -4.27 -43.89
CA ILE A 19 8.75 -3.31 -42.83
C ILE A 19 7.77 -3.92 -41.81
N LEU A 20 6.94 -4.89 -42.24
CA LEU A 20 5.99 -5.55 -41.36
C LEU A 20 6.64 -6.61 -40.45
N SER A 21 7.83 -7.13 -40.80
CA SER A 21 8.54 -8.13 -39.98
C SER A 21 9.38 -7.56 -38.83
N THR A 22 9.56 -6.23 -38.74
CA THR A 22 10.35 -5.61 -37.67
C THR A 22 9.51 -5.16 -36.45
N PHE A 23 8.20 -5.41 -36.44
CA PHE A 23 7.31 -5.05 -35.32
C PHE A 23 7.06 -6.18 -34.30
N LEU A 24 7.72 -7.34 -34.43
CA LEU A 24 7.42 -8.53 -33.62
C LEU A 24 8.56 -9.00 -32.69
N PHE A 25 9.49 -8.12 -32.33
CA PHE A 25 10.47 -8.40 -31.28
C PHE A 25 10.46 -7.29 -30.25
N GLY A 26 9.87 -7.55 -29.08
CA GLY A 26 10.12 -6.70 -27.92
C GLY A 26 8.98 -6.49 -26.92
N CYS A 27 7.86 -7.20 -26.96
CA CYS A 27 7.13 -7.44 -25.70
C CYS A 27 7.91 -8.52 -24.93
N SER A 28 9.10 -8.13 -24.45
CA SER A 28 9.71 -8.81 -23.33
C SER A 28 8.67 -8.69 -22.22
N SER A 29 7.98 -9.80 -21.94
CA SER A 29 7.30 -9.99 -20.67
C SER A 29 8.41 -9.94 -19.63
N SER A 30 8.78 -8.72 -19.25
CA SER A 30 9.17 -8.49 -17.89
C SER A 30 7.94 -8.92 -17.12
N ASN A 31 8.00 -10.10 -16.51
CA ASN A 31 7.33 -10.30 -15.24
C ASN A 31 7.93 -9.27 -14.30
N ASN A 32 7.57 -8.00 -14.50
CA ASN A 32 7.43 -7.08 -13.40
C ASN A 32 6.33 -7.76 -12.57
N THR A 33 6.75 -8.56 -11.60
CA THR A 33 6.09 -8.59 -10.31
C THR A 33 5.89 -7.12 -9.95
N LEU A 34 4.74 -6.58 -10.39
CA LEU A 34 4.26 -5.27 -10.04
C LEU A 34 4.08 -5.38 -8.54
N HIS A 35 5.10 -4.96 -7.77
CA HIS A 35 4.88 -4.61 -6.38
C HIS A 35 3.88 -3.48 -6.44
N ASN A 36 2.61 -3.83 -6.29
CA ASN A 36 1.50 -2.93 -6.47
C ASN A 36 1.33 -2.12 -5.18
N ASN A 37 2.36 -1.34 -4.82
CA ASN A 37 2.49 -0.50 -3.63
C ASN A 37 1.44 0.63 -3.56
N ASP A 38 0.27 0.44 -4.16
CA ASP A 38 -0.82 1.39 -4.30
C ASP A 38 -1.28 1.92 -2.93
N LEU A 39 -1.31 1.04 -1.92
CA LEU A 39 -1.73 1.40 -0.57
C LEU A 39 -0.62 2.14 0.17
N LEU A 40 0.63 1.69 0.03
CA LEU A 40 1.79 2.35 0.63
C LEU A 40 1.98 3.76 0.06
N ASP A 41 1.82 3.94 -1.24
CA ASP A 41 1.89 5.24 -1.91
C ASP A 41 0.74 6.16 -1.46
N SER A 42 -0.48 5.64 -1.32
CA SER A 42 -1.61 6.38 -0.75
C SER A 42 -1.33 6.82 0.69
N PHE A 43 -0.80 5.92 1.52
CA PHE A 43 -0.40 6.21 2.89
C PHE A 43 0.70 7.28 2.96
N ASN A 44 1.74 7.18 2.14
CA ASN A 44 2.83 8.16 2.09
C ASN A 44 2.32 9.54 1.65
N LYS A 45 1.38 9.58 0.69
CA LYS A 45 0.70 10.81 0.30
C LYS A 45 -0.08 11.41 1.47
N TYR A 46 -0.84 10.61 2.21
CA TYR A 46 -1.52 11.06 3.42
C TYR A 46 -0.52 11.58 4.47
N LYS A 47 0.55 10.84 4.74
CA LYS A 47 1.62 11.23 5.68
C LYS A 47 2.23 12.59 5.33
N SER A 48 2.43 12.88 4.04
CA SER A 48 2.93 14.19 3.58
C SER A 48 1.96 15.36 3.77
N LEU A 49 0.66 15.08 3.91
CA LEU A 49 -0.41 16.06 4.10
C LEU A 49 -0.90 16.15 5.55
N CYS A 50 -0.39 15.30 6.44
CA CYS A 50 -0.84 15.19 7.82
C CYS A 50 -0.83 16.56 8.54
N GLY A 51 -1.94 16.88 9.20
CA GLY A 51 -2.11 18.15 9.93
C GLY A 51 -2.45 19.34 9.03
N THR A 52 -2.60 19.14 7.72
CA THR A 52 -3.11 20.17 6.80
C THR A 52 -4.59 19.94 6.48
N PRO A 53 -5.37 20.98 6.10
CA PRO A 53 -6.76 20.80 5.68
C PRO A 53 -6.96 19.88 4.46
N ARG A 54 -5.89 19.56 3.71
CA ARG A 54 -5.96 18.66 2.55
C ARG A 54 -6.02 17.19 2.93
N GLU A 55 -5.62 16.83 4.16
CA GLU A 55 -5.62 15.43 4.61
C GLU A 55 -7.02 14.79 4.57
N GLN A 56 -8.08 15.59 4.77
CA GLN A 56 -9.47 15.13 4.73
C GLN A 56 -9.86 14.47 3.40
N THR A 57 -9.11 14.72 2.32
CA THR A 57 -9.38 14.14 0.99
C THR A 57 -8.92 12.70 0.83
N LEU A 58 -8.16 12.18 1.80
CA LEU A 58 -7.58 10.83 1.80
C LEU A 58 -8.08 9.97 2.97
N LEU A 59 -8.98 10.53 3.78
CA LEU A 59 -9.53 9.91 4.97
C LEU A 59 -11.03 9.85 4.84
N LYS A 60 -11.63 8.80 5.40
CA LYS A 60 -13.06 8.79 5.66
C LYS A 60 -13.40 9.85 6.69
N LYS A 61 -14.56 10.49 6.54
CA LYS A 61 -14.95 11.66 7.34
C LYS A 61 -14.87 11.40 8.84
N GLU A 62 -15.43 10.30 9.32
CA GLU A 62 -15.46 9.97 10.74
C GLU A 62 -14.04 9.76 11.31
N LEU A 63 -13.16 9.14 10.53
CA LEU A 63 -11.75 8.96 10.92
C LEU A 63 -11.01 10.30 10.94
N TRP A 64 -11.25 11.18 9.98
CA TRP A 64 -10.66 12.51 9.95
C TRP A 64 -11.06 13.33 11.19
N GLU A 65 -12.35 13.36 11.52
CA GLU A 65 -12.86 14.06 12.71
C GLU A 65 -12.21 13.51 13.99
N ALA A 66 -12.13 12.18 14.13
CA ALA A 66 -11.47 11.55 15.27
C ALA A 66 -9.97 11.89 15.37
N LEU A 67 -9.25 11.94 14.24
CA LEU A 67 -7.83 12.31 14.23
C LEU A 67 -7.62 13.79 14.59
N VAL A 68 -8.46 14.68 14.08
CA VAL A 68 -8.41 16.12 14.43
C VAL A 68 -8.69 16.33 15.91
N GLU A 69 -9.71 15.67 16.45
CA GLU A 69 -10.06 15.72 17.87
C GLU A 69 -8.91 15.19 18.72
N ALA A 70 -8.40 13.99 18.43
CA ALA A 70 -7.30 13.36 19.18
C ALA A 70 -6.05 14.26 19.21
N ARG A 71 -5.71 14.94 18.10
CA ARG A 71 -4.57 15.86 18.02
C ARG A 71 -4.76 17.16 18.79
N SER A 72 -5.99 17.56 19.07
CA SER A 72 -6.31 18.80 19.80
C SER A 72 -6.19 18.66 21.32
N ILE A 73 -6.22 17.42 21.84
CA ILE A 73 -6.12 17.13 23.27
C ILE A 73 -4.72 17.50 23.77
N THR A 74 -4.66 18.40 24.77
CA THR A 74 -3.41 19.01 25.27
C THR A 74 -2.75 18.20 26.39
N ASP A 75 -3.47 17.30 27.06
CA ASP A 75 -2.87 16.39 28.04
C ASP A 75 -1.96 15.41 27.30
N LYS A 76 -0.66 15.43 27.65
CA LYS A 76 0.42 14.79 26.89
C LYS A 76 1.23 13.80 27.75
N THR A 77 0.55 12.88 28.43
CA THR A 77 1.24 11.72 29.02
C THR A 77 1.99 10.92 27.92
N ALA A 78 3.05 10.18 28.27
CA ALA A 78 3.89 9.50 27.26
C ALA A 78 3.12 8.50 26.35
N PHE A 79 1.93 8.08 26.81
CA PHE A 79 1.00 7.15 26.14
C PHE A 79 -0.30 7.82 25.69
N VAL A 80 -0.26 9.09 25.34
CA VAL A 80 -1.43 9.76 24.74
C VAL A 80 -1.79 9.07 23.44
N ASP A 81 -3.09 8.78 23.35
CA ASP A 81 -3.87 8.26 22.25
C ASP A 81 -3.06 7.92 20.99
N PRO A 82 -2.93 6.62 20.64
CA PRO A 82 -2.26 6.20 19.41
C PRO A 82 -2.77 6.91 18.14
N LEU A 83 -4.02 7.39 18.13
CA LEU A 83 -4.57 8.20 17.03
C LEU A 83 -3.94 9.60 16.96
N ALA A 84 -3.69 10.26 18.10
CA ALA A 84 -3.11 11.60 18.13
C ALA A 84 -1.70 11.64 17.50
N LYS A 85 -0.95 10.54 17.62
CA LYS A 85 0.41 10.39 17.10
C LYS A 85 0.45 9.79 15.69
N PHE A 86 -0.66 9.28 15.16
CA PHE A 86 -0.73 8.75 13.80
C PHE A 86 -0.73 9.89 12.76
N PRO A 87 0.02 9.78 11.65
CA PRO A 87 0.92 8.68 11.22
C PRO A 87 2.40 8.91 11.58
N THR A 88 2.69 9.82 12.50
CA THR A 88 4.05 10.33 12.77
C THR A 88 4.82 9.55 13.84
N GLU A 89 4.15 8.71 14.64
CA GLU A 89 4.82 7.93 15.71
C GLU A 89 5.90 6.99 15.15
N ILE A 90 5.64 6.35 14.00
CA ILE A 90 6.68 5.55 13.31
C ILE A 90 7.65 6.49 12.60
N THR A 91 8.84 6.63 13.19
CA THR A 91 9.94 7.41 12.63
C THR A 91 10.87 6.58 11.75
N LYS A 92 10.97 5.28 11.99
CA LYS A 92 11.72 4.33 11.15
C LYS A 92 10.82 3.17 10.75
N ILE A 93 10.53 3.04 9.45
CA ILE A 93 9.82 1.88 8.88
C ILE A 93 10.82 0.73 8.77
N ILE A 94 10.41 -0.45 9.19
CA ILE A 94 11.19 -1.70 9.14
C ILE A 94 10.61 -2.63 8.07
N ASP A 95 9.28 -2.70 7.98
CA ASP A 95 8.59 -3.58 7.05
C ASP A 95 7.23 -3.02 6.66
N THR A 96 6.76 -3.37 5.47
CA THR A 96 5.45 -2.99 4.94
C THR A 96 4.84 -4.16 4.20
N LYS A 97 3.59 -4.49 4.51
CA LYS A 97 2.83 -5.53 3.82
C LYS A 97 1.50 -4.96 3.37
N GLU A 98 1.02 -5.37 2.20
CA GLU A 98 -0.26 -4.95 1.66
C GLU A 98 -1.08 -6.15 1.19
N SER A 99 -2.39 -6.01 1.28
CA SER A 99 -3.36 -6.91 0.65
C SER A 99 -4.47 -6.05 0.04
N ILE A 100 -4.92 -6.42 -1.15
CA ILE A 100 -6.00 -5.73 -1.87
C ILE A 100 -7.01 -6.80 -2.29
N ASP A 101 -8.28 -6.56 -1.98
CA ASP A 101 -9.42 -7.36 -2.40
C ASP A 101 -10.49 -6.43 -3.00
N ASP A 102 -10.56 -6.37 -4.32
CA ASP A 102 -11.41 -5.47 -5.12
C ASP A 102 -11.37 -4.00 -4.65
N LYS A 103 -12.33 -3.60 -3.82
CA LYS A 103 -12.49 -2.23 -3.31
C LYS A 103 -11.94 -2.04 -1.90
N ASP A 104 -11.40 -3.08 -1.29
CA ASP A 104 -10.88 -3.05 0.07
C ASP A 104 -9.36 -3.27 0.07
N GLY A 105 -8.63 -2.40 0.75
CA GLY A 105 -7.18 -2.51 0.91
C GLY A 105 -6.78 -2.59 2.38
N CYS A 106 -5.77 -3.37 2.72
CA CYS A 106 -5.12 -3.26 4.03
C CYS A 106 -3.61 -3.12 3.88
N LEU A 107 -3.05 -2.24 4.71
CA LEU A 107 -1.62 -1.97 4.80
C LEU A 107 -1.19 -2.19 6.25
N LEU A 108 -0.21 -3.06 6.44
CA LEU A 108 0.56 -3.18 7.66
C LEU A 108 1.84 -2.37 7.49
N VAL A 109 2.05 -1.39 8.37
CA VAL A 109 3.31 -0.65 8.48
C VAL A 109 3.95 -0.96 9.82
N SER A 110 5.08 -1.67 9.80
CA SER A 110 5.83 -2.03 10.99
C SER A 110 7.05 -1.12 11.13
N GLY A 111 7.29 -0.59 12.32
CA GLY A 111 8.42 0.32 12.53
C GLY A 111 8.74 0.61 13.99
N THR A 112 9.58 1.58 14.24
CA THR A 112 9.94 2.02 15.60
C THR A 112 9.70 3.51 15.75
N ASN A 113 9.34 3.94 16.96
CA ASN A 113 9.28 5.35 17.31
C ASN A 113 10.66 5.90 17.73
N THR A 114 10.70 7.19 18.11
CA THR A 114 11.93 7.87 18.56
C THR A 114 12.59 7.22 19.78
N SER A 115 11.80 6.57 20.63
CA SER A 115 12.28 5.84 21.82
C SER A 115 12.73 4.41 21.50
N GLY A 116 12.69 3.99 20.23
CA GLY A 116 13.03 2.62 19.82
C GLY A 116 11.94 1.60 20.13
N VAL A 117 10.74 2.04 20.55
CA VAL A 117 9.62 1.14 20.83
C VAL A 117 9.07 0.59 19.51
N PRO A 118 8.99 -0.74 19.33
CA PRO A 118 8.33 -1.33 18.17
C PRO A 118 6.82 -1.10 18.22
N LEU A 119 6.27 -0.68 17.09
CA LEU A 119 4.83 -0.56 16.88
C LEU A 119 4.43 -0.90 15.44
N ASP A 120 3.18 -1.28 15.26
CA ASP A 120 2.55 -1.54 13.98
C ASP A 120 1.36 -0.60 13.76
N TYR A 121 1.19 -0.14 12.53
CA TYR A 121 -0.07 0.42 12.03
C TYR A 121 -0.77 -0.61 11.16
N TYR A 122 -2.03 -0.91 11.51
CA TYR A 122 -2.98 -1.63 10.66
C TYR A 122 -3.92 -0.61 10.05
N ILE A 123 -3.82 -0.42 8.74
CA ILE A 123 -4.54 0.62 8.01
C ILE A 123 -5.46 -0.05 7.01
N SER A 124 -6.77 0.23 7.09
CA SER A 124 -7.76 -0.24 6.12
C SER A 124 -8.11 0.89 5.17
N PHE A 125 -8.30 0.55 3.90
CA PHE A 125 -8.67 1.44 2.81
C PHE A 125 -9.95 0.95 2.16
N ASN A 126 -10.77 1.88 1.68
CA ASN A 126 -11.82 1.61 0.70
C ASN A 126 -11.52 2.38 -0.59
N ARG A 127 -11.86 1.80 -1.74
CA ARG A 127 -11.72 2.45 -3.04
C ARG A 127 -12.97 3.25 -3.38
N GLU A 128 -12.82 4.58 -3.42
CA GLU A 128 -13.89 5.53 -3.75
C GLU A 128 -13.46 6.40 -4.93
N ASP A 129 -14.28 6.52 -5.97
CA ASP A 129 -13.97 7.28 -7.20
C ASP A 129 -12.56 7.00 -7.75
N ASN A 130 -12.20 5.71 -7.79
CA ASN A 130 -10.89 5.23 -8.24
C ASN A 130 -9.69 5.74 -7.40
N ARG A 131 -9.91 6.08 -6.12
CA ARG A 131 -8.88 6.49 -5.16
C ARG A 131 -8.99 5.68 -3.88
N TRP A 132 -7.85 5.40 -3.25
CA TRP A 132 -7.80 4.75 -1.94
C TRP A 132 -8.03 5.76 -0.83
N ILE A 133 -9.09 5.55 -0.05
CA ILE A 133 -9.47 6.35 1.11
C ILE A 133 -9.20 5.54 2.37
N ILE A 134 -8.44 6.09 3.32
CA ILE A 134 -8.19 5.43 4.60
C ILE A 134 -9.49 5.44 5.42
N ASN A 135 -9.98 4.25 5.76
CA ASN A 135 -11.24 4.04 6.47
C ASN A 135 -11.03 3.79 7.96
N LYS A 136 -10.05 2.98 8.34
CA LYS A 136 -9.76 2.63 9.73
C LYS A 136 -8.26 2.55 9.96
N VAL A 137 -7.83 2.93 11.16
CA VAL A 137 -6.45 2.81 11.62
C VAL A 137 -6.45 2.20 13.01
N THR A 138 -5.56 1.26 13.23
CA THR A 138 -5.26 0.72 14.56
C THR A 138 -3.74 0.73 14.74
N ALA A 139 -3.28 1.26 15.86
CA ALA A 139 -1.87 1.26 16.22
C ALA A 139 -1.65 0.33 17.42
N LYS A 140 -0.71 -0.61 17.29
CA LYS A 140 -0.35 -1.57 18.34
C LYS A 140 1.10 -1.37 18.74
N TYR A 141 1.35 -1.17 20.04
CA TYR A 141 2.70 -1.11 20.60
C TYR A 141 3.08 -2.49 21.15
N PHE A 142 4.33 -2.87 20.98
CA PHE A 142 4.89 -4.14 21.46
C PHE A 142 5.81 -3.86 22.66
N LEU A 143 5.21 -3.45 23.78
CA LEU A 143 5.91 -3.03 25.01
C LEU A 143 6.38 -4.20 25.87
N ASP A 144 5.70 -5.32 25.76
CA ASP A 144 5.94 -6.57 26.47
C ASP A 144 7.03 -7.43 25.80
N GLY A 145 7.64 -6.93 24.72
CA GLY A 145 8.58 -7.69 23.91
C GLY A 145 7.91 -8.76 23.05
N SER A 146 6.57 -8.72 22.91
CA SER A 146 5.87 -9.60 21.99
C SER A 146 6.44 -9.46 20.57
N GLU A 147 6.60 -10.59 19.89
CA GLU A 147 7.11 -10.61 18.54
C GLU A 147 6.03 -10.20 17.53
N ARG A 148 6.50 -9.61 16.43
CA ARG A 148 5.66 -9.40 15.25
C ARG A 148 5.53 -10.72 14.52
N TYR A 149 4.29 -11.19 14.38
CA TYR A 149 3.97 -12.53 13.87
C TYR A 149 3.25 -12.48 12.51
N LEU A 150 2.76 -11.31 12.08
CA LEU A 150 1.99 -11.20 10.84
C LEU A 150 2.91 -11.23 9.62
N GLU A 151 2.78 -12.31 8.84
CA GLU A 151 3.45 -12.50 7.55
C GLU A 151 2.71 -11.83 6.37
N LYS A 152 1.47 -11.40 6.57
CA LYS A 152 0.62 -10.70 5.60
C LYS A 152 -0.13 -9.53 6.26
N ALA A 153 -0.62 -8.59 5.45
CA ALA A 153 -1.57 -7.59 5.94
C ALA A 153 -2.96 -8.25 6.12
N VAL A 154 -3.63 -7.94 7.22
CA VAL A 154 -4.92 -8.54 7.59
C VAL A 154 -5.89 -7.46 8.05
N TYR A 155 -7.06 -7.44 7.43
CA TYR A 155 -8.12 -6.45 7.67
C TYR A 155 -8.76 -6.62 9.05
N ASP A 156 -9.15 -7.86 9.35
CA ASP A 156 -9.98 -8.19 10.49
C ASP A 156 -9.16 -8.32 11.78
N GLU A 157 -9.67 -7.73 12.85
CA GLU A 157 -8.99 -7.72 14.14
C GLU A 157 -9.02 -9.09 14.81
N GLN A 158 -10.12 -9.83 14.64
CA GLN A 158 -10.26 -11.18 15.17
C GLN A 158 -9.34 -12.15 14.41
N GLU A 159 -9.24 -12.05 13.09
CA GLU A 159 -8.28 -12.83 12.29
C GLU A 159 -6.84 -12.54 12.73
N ARG A 160 -6.48 -11.26 12.96
CA ARG A 160 -5.17 -10.93 13.52
C ARG A 160 -4.95 -11.60 14.88
N MET A 161 -5.92 -11.55 15.78
CA MET A 161 -5.84 -12.22 17.08
C MET A 161 -5.68 -13.74 16.95
N ASN A 162 -6.40 -14.37 16.02
CA ASN A 162 -6.30 -15.80 15.80
C ASN A 162 -4.90 -16.18 15.28
N LEU A 163 -4.38 -15.43 14.30
CA LEU A 163 -3.01 -15.63 13.79
C LEU A 163 -1.95 -15.40 14.89
N TRP A 164 -2.22 -14.51 15.84
CA TRP A 164 -1.34 -14.32 16.99
C TRP A 164 -1.34 -15.55 17.89
N LEU A 165 -2.52 -16.08 18.23
CA LEU A 165 -2.65 -17.28 19.04
C LEU A 165 -1.97 -18.48 18.37
N GLU A 166 -2.20 -18.70 17.08
CA GLU A 166 -1.54 -19.74 16.28
C GLU A 166 -0.01 -19.59 16.33
N SER A 167 0.51 -18.37 16.21
CA SER A 167 1.95 -18.12 16.31
C SER A 167 2.50 -18.47 17.68
N MET A 168 1.74 -18.25 18.76
CA MET A 168 2.17 -18.60 20.13
C MET A 168 2.16 -20.12 20.34
N GLU A 169 1.09 -20.81 19.92
CA GLU A 169 0.98 -22.27 20.02
C GLU A 169 2.05 -23.02 19.22
N SER A 170 2.44 -22.49 18.05
CA SER A 170 3.48 -23.10 17.22
C SER A 170 4.87 -23.07 17.89
N ARG A 171 5.13 -22.08 18.76
CA ARG A 171 6.40 -21.92 19.48
C ARG A 171 6.52 -22.81 20.69
N ASP A 172 5.41 -23.05 21.40
CA ASP A 172 5.40 -23.95 22.55
C ASP A 172 5.63 -25.43 22.14
N ASN A 173 5.40 -25.75 20.87
CA ASN A 173 5.57 -27.08 20.31
C ASN A 173 6.87 -27.29 19.51
N SER A 174 7.76 -26.27 19.46
CA SER A 174 9.04 -26.29 18.73
C SER A 174 10.24 -26.33 19.67
#